data_AF-R6TTM3-F1
#
_entry.id   AF-R6TTM3-F1
#
_cell.length_a   1.000
_cell.length_b   1.000
_cell.length_c   1.000
_cell.angle_alpha   90.00
_cell.angle_beta   90.00
_cell.angle_gamma   90.00
#
_symmetry.space_group_name_H-M   'P 1'
#
loop_
_entity.id
_entity.type
_entity.pdbx_description
1 polymer ?
#
loop_
_entity_poly.entity_id
_entity_poly.type
_entity_poly.pdbx_seq_one_letter_code
_entity_poly.pdbx_strand_id
1 'polypeptide(L)'
;MILFNVVMGLRCSEIIGIKYSDIDFVEQKLTVRRQLGRDIKKNDSELDAKTYTKQEIATKTPSSVRTIDIPDIVYDAILEQRKLYEASKSRRSKYFWDLDYVCCSSYGRPRSKNFHFQHFKKLLKDLELPDVRWHDLRGTCATILLLNGMSPKAIAENLGHASEIVTIDNYIDKSKLSVVKLDRLDSFIAAVVPMDNNDKVTNDFSKNTPDIGKYIMG
;
A
#
# COMPACT_ATOMS: atom_id res chain seq x y z
N MET A 1 -4.86 -7.01 1.66
CA MET A 1 -4.04 -6.16 2.56
C MET A 1 -2.56 -6.20 2.21
N ILE A 2 -1.93 -7.37 2.11
CA ILE A 2 -0.49 -7.48 1.81
C ILE A 2 -0.14 -6.82 0.47
N LEU A 3 -0.88 -7.14 -0.61
CA LEU A 3 -0.66 -6.56 -1.95
C LEU A 3 -0.70 -5.03 -1.94
N PHE A 4 -1.71 -4.41 -1.33
CA PHE A 4 -1.76 -2.96 -1.18
C PHE A 4 -0.51 -2.36 -0.51
N ASN A 5 0.11 -3.07 0.43
CA ASN A 5 1.27 -2.57 1.15
C ASN A 5 2.58 -2.78 0.38
N VAL A 6 2.81 -3.99 -0.12
CA VAL A 6 4.08 -4.37 -0.74
C VAL A 6 4.15 -3.93 -2.22
N VAL A 7 3.02 -3.86 -2.92
CA VAL A 7 2.95 -3.47 -4.34
C VAL A 7 2.74 -1.97 -4.48
N MET A 8 1.71 -1.43 -3.81
CA MET A 8 1.30 -0.02 -3.93
C MET A 8 1.83 0.85 -2.78
N GLY A 9 2.62 0.27 -1.88
CA GLY A 9 3.23 1.00 -0.79
C GLY A 9 2.27 1.54 0.26
N LEU A 10 0.98 1.18 0.34
CA LEU A 10 0.02 1.87 1.20
C LEU A 10 0.22 1.62 2.70
N ARG A 11 -0.02 2.63 3.55
CA ARG A 11 0.04 2.47 5.02
C ARG A 11 -1.12 1.62 5.52
N CYS A 12 -0.92 0.87 6.62
CA CYS A 12 -1.99 0.02 7.15
C CYS A 12 -3.28 0.80 7.48
N SER A 13 -3.18 2.03 7.99
CA SER A 13 -4.35 2.86 8.30
C SER A 13 -5.07 3.37 7.04
N GLU A 14 -4.34 3.60 5.95
CA GLU A 14 -4.90 3.90 4.63
C GLU A 14 -5.62 2.67 4.08
N ILE A 15 -4.96 1.49 4.08
CA ILE A 15 -5.50 0.23 3.55
C ILE A 15 -6.85 -0.13 4.16
N ILE A 16 -6.98 -0.07 5.48
CA ILE A 16 -8.24 -0.40 6.16
C ILE A 16 -9.33 0.67 5.96
N GLY A 17 -8.97 1.86 5.46
CA GLY A 17 -9.88 2.95 5.13
C GLY A 17 -10.32 3.00 3.67
N ILE A 18 -9.78 2.14 2.80
CA ILE A 18 -10.17 2.07 1.38
C ILE A 18 -11.60 1.57 1.27
N LYS A 19 -12.39 2.28 0.48
CA LYS A 19 -13.75 1.91 0.06
C LYS A 19 -13.81 1.60 -1.43
N TYR A 20 -14.80 0.82 -1.88
CA TYR A 20 -14.96 0.58 -3.32
C TYR A 20 -15.29 1.87 -4.08
N SER A 21 -15.96 2.82 -3.44
CA SER A 21 -16.17 4.18 -3.96
C SER A 21 -14.89 5.01 -4.17
N ASP A 22 -13.73 4.55 -3.68
CA ASP A 22 -12.45 5.19 -4.00
C ASP A 22 -11.81 4.68 -5.29
N ILE A 23 -12.36 3.62 -5.86
CA ILE A 23 -11.75 2.89 -6.97
C ILE A 23 -12.49 3.28 -8.25
N ASP A 24 -11.76 3.88 -9.17
CA ASP A 24 -12.20 4.00 -10.55
C ASP A 24 -11.91 2.66 -11.24
N PHE A 25 -12.97 1.88 -11.46
CA PHE A 25 -12.85 0.56 -12.09
C PHE A 25 -12.62 0.62 -13.60
N VAL A 26 -12.89 1.77 -14.24
CA VAL A 26 -12.69 1.98 -15.67
C VAL A 26 -11.23 2.34 -15.91
N GLU A 27 -10.74 3.33 -15.17
CA GLU A 27 -9.36 3.83 -15.28
C GLU A 27 -8.36 3.03 -14.45
N GLN A 28 -8.81 2.04 -13.69
CA GLN A 28 -8.01 1.24 -12.74
C GLN A 28 -7.16 2.09 -11.80
N LYS A 29 -7.80 3.07 -11.15
CA LYS A 29 -7.13 4.03 -10.25
C LYS A 29 -7.73 3.99 -8.86
N LEU A 30 -6.87 4.11 -7.84
CA LEU A 30 -7.26 4.24 -6.45
C LEU A 30 -6.99 5.65 -5.96
N THR A 31 -8.02 6.34 -5.47
CA THR A 31 -7.87 7.61 -4.76
C THR A 31 -7.77 7.38 -3.25
N VAL A 32 -6.55 7.46 -2.71
CA VAL A 32 -6.28 7.40 -1.27
C VAL A 32 -6.63 8.74 -0.64
N ARG A 33 -7.73 8.81 0.09
CA ARG A 33 -8.25 10.08 0.67
C ARG A 33 -8.63 10.01 2.15
N ARG A 34 -8.56 8.83 2.76
CA ARG A 34 -8.91 8.63 4.17
C ARG A 34 -8.04 7.57 4.81
N GLN A 35 -8.00 7.61 6.13
CA GLN A 35 -7.39 6.57 6.96
C GLN A 35 -8.31 6.25 8.13
N LEU A 36 -8.23 5.03 8.65
CA LEU A 36 -8.87 4.71 9.93
C LEU A 36 -7.89 4.80 11.09
N GLY A 37 -8.33 5.41 12.18
CA GLY A 37 -7.56 5.51 13.42
C GLY A 37 -8.40 5.96 14.61
N ARG A 38 -7.72 6.42 15.66
CA ARG A 38 -8.36 7.08 16.81
C ARG A 38 -8.34 8.58 16.56
N ASP A 39 -9.52 9.20 16.51
CA ASP A 39 -9.61 10.65 16.53
C ASP A 39 -9.38 11.12 17.97
N ILE A 40 -8.34 11.93 18.16
CA ILE A 40 -7.95 12.44 19.48
C ILE A 40 -8.91 13.56 19.93
N LYS A 41 -9.67 14.14 19.00
CA LYS A 41 -10.62 15.23 19.30
C LYS A 41 -11.97 14.73 19.82
N LYS A 42 -12.29 13.44 19.68
CA LYS A 42 -13.55 12.85 20.14
C LYS A 42 -13.37 12.16 21.48
N ASN A 43 -14.31 12.39 22.39
CA ASN A 43 -14.35 11.67 23.66
C ASN A 43 -14.83 10.24 23.46
N ASP A 44 -14.31 9.32 24.28
CA ASP A 44 -14.66 7.90 24.20
C ASP A 44 -16.17 7.63 24.47
N SER A 45 -16.86 8.54 25.16
CA SER A 45 -18.29 8.49 25.43
C SER A 45 -19.17 8.79 24.20
N GLU A 46 -18.60 9.40 23.16
CA GLU A 46 -19.32 9.79 21.93
C GLU A 46 -19.18 8.74 20.81
N LEU A 47 -18.48 7.63 21.09
CA LEU A 47 -18.09 6.64 20.11
C LEU A 47 -18.83 5.32 20.32
N ASP A 48 -19.36 4.77 19.23
CA ASP A 48 -19.93 3.43 19.24
C ASP A 48 -18.91 2.39 19.71
N ALA A 49 -19.38 1.43 20.50
CA ALA A 49 -18.57 0.30 20.93
C ALA A 49 -17.86 -0.35 19.72
N LYS A 50 -16.56 -0.63 19.88
CA LYS A 50 -15.66 -1.23 18.86
C LYS A 50 -15.29 -0.29 17.69
N THR A 51 -15.55 1.01 17.79
CA THR A 51 -15.16 2.01 16.75
C THR A 51 -14.01 2.93 17.16
N TYR A 52 -13.55 2.86 18.42
CA TYR A 52 -12.48 3.72 18.98
C TYR A 52 -11.25 3.91 18.08
N THR A 53 -10.81 2.85 17.40
CA THR A 53 -9.60 2.83 16.54
C THR A 53 -9.93 2.76 15.05
N LYS A 54 -11.19 2.94 14.68
CA LYS A 54 -11.73 2.75 13.33
C LYS A 54 -12.54 3.95 12.85
N GLN A 55 -12.16 5.13 13.33
CA GLN A 55 -12.81 6.37 12.93
C GLN A 55 -12.18 6.85 11.63
N GLU A 56 -13.01 7.32 10.70
CA GLU A 56 -12.50 7.97 9.50
C GLU A 56 -11.85 9.29 9.89
N ILE A 57 -10.53 9.33 9.73
CA ILE A 57 -9.75 10.53 9.93
C ILE A 57 -9.39 11.02 8.53
N ALA A 58 -9.85 12.23 8.21
CA ALA A 58 -9.37 12.91 7.02
C ALA A 58 -7.85 12.99 7.09
N THR A 59 -7.18 12.72 5.98
CA THR A 59 -5.73 12.80 5.95
C THR A 59 -5.34 14.27 6.24
N LYS A 60 -4.42 14.49 7.19
CA LYS A 60 -4.27 15.77 7.91
C LYS A 60 -3.88 16.97 7.03
N THR A 61 -3.49 16.74 5.79
CA THR A 61 -3.07 17.76 4.81
C THR A 61 -3.56 17.43 3.40
N PRO A 62 -3.86 18.41 2.53
CA PRO A 62 -4.20 18.17 1.12
C PRO A 62 -3.16 17.29 0.38
N SER A 63 -1.89 17.39 0.75
CA SER A 63 -0.77 16.60 0.19
C SER A 63 -0.82 15.10 0.45
N SER A 64 -1.72 14.63 1.31
CA SER A 64 -1.87 13.21 1.63
C SER A 64 -3.00 12.54 0.85
N VAL A 65 -3.83 13.32 0.15
CA VAL A 65 -4.77 12.80 -0.84
C VAL A 65 -4.03 12.59 -2.15
N ARG A 66 -4.07 11.37 -2.69
CA ARG A 66 -3.36 11.01 -3.92
C ARG A 66 -4.13 9.96 -4.71
N THR A 67 -3.94 9.98 -6.01
CA THR A 67 -4.44 8.94 -6.92
C THR A 67 -3.26 8.16 -7.43
N ILE A 68 -3.36 6.83 -7.36
CA ILE A 68 -2.33 5.90 -7.80
C ILE A 68 -2.96 4.85 -8.71
N ASP A 69 -2.22 4.43 -9.73
CA ASP A 69 -2.64 3.34 -10.60
C ASP A 69 -2.69 2.03 -9.82
N ILE A 70 -3.67 1.19 -10.14
CA ILE A 70 -3.86 -0.13 -9.54
C ILE A 70 -3.23 -1.15 -10.47
N PRO A 71 -2.15 -1.82 -10.05
CA PRO A 71 -1.57 -2.90 -10.83
C PRO A 71 -2.54 -4.07 -10.96
N ASP A 72 -2.52 -4.79 -12.09
CA ASP A 72 -3.46 -5.88 -12.41
C ASP A 72 -3.60 -6.90 -11.28
N ILE A 73 -2.48 -7.33 -10.68
CA ILE A 73 -2.49 -8.29 -9.55
C ILE A 73 -3.29 -7.77 -8.34
N VAL A 74 -3.26 -6.46 -8.11
CA VAL A 74 -4.03 -5.83 -7.02
C VAL A 74 -5.48 -5.64 -7.45
N TYR A 75 -5.72 -5.28 -8.70
CA TYR A 75 -7.06 -5.11 -9.27
C TYR A 75 -7.84 -6.43 -9.21
N ASP A 76 -7.24 -7.54 -9.64
CA ASP A 76 -7.84 -8.88 -9.56
C ASP A 76 -8.20 -9.27 -8.12
N ALA A 77 -7.30 -9.00 -7.18
CA ALA A 77 -7.54 -9.25 -5.76
C ALA A 77 -8.67 -8.37 -5.20
N ILE A 78 -8.82 -7.13 -5.68
CA ILE A 78 -9.95 -6.25 -5.34
C ILE A 78 -11.25 -6.85 -5.86
N LEU A 79 -11.27 -7.32 -7.11
CA LEU A 79 -12.46 -7.93 -7.72
C LEU A 79 -12.88 -9.21 -6.98
N GLU A 80 -11.93 -10.06 -6.61
CA GLU A 80 -12.19 -11.25 -5.79
C GLU A 80 -12.77 -10.86 -4.43
N GLN A 81 -12.17 -9.87 -3.76
CA GLN A 81 -12.65 -9.38 -2.49
C GLN A 81 -14.06 -8.77 -2.59
N ARG A 82 -14.39 -8.13 -3.72
CA ARG A 82 -15.74 -7.61 -4.00
C ARG A 82 -16.78 -8.72 -4.13
N LYS A 83 -16.43 -9.85 -4.77
CA LYS A 83 -17.31 -11.04 -4.80
C LYS A 83 -17.59 -11.55 -3.39
N LEU A 84 -16.58 -11.62 -2.52
CA LEU A 84 -16.74 -12.04 -1.12
C LEU A 84 -17.57 -11.06 -0.29
N TYR A 85 -17.44 -9.76 -0.57
CA TYR A 85 -18.25 -8.71 0.04
C TYR A 85 -19.73 -8.89 -0.30
N GLU A 86 -20.08 -8.98 -1.59
CA GLU A 86 -21.45 -9.15 -2.04
C GLU A 86 -22.07 -10.47 -1.55
N ALA A 87 -21.30 -11.57 -1.57
CA ALA A 87 -21.76 -12.85 -1.03
C ALA A 87 -22.03 -12.77 0.49
N SER A 88 -21.23 -12.01 1.24
CA SER A 88 -21.42 -11.81 2.68
C SER A 88 -22.63 -10.90 2.96
N LYS A 89 -22.81 -9.86 2.15
CA LYS A 89 -23.97 -8.95 2.20
C LYS A 89 -25.27 -9.68 1.94
N SER A 90 -25.34 -10.47 0.86
CA SER A 90 -26.49 -11.30 0.53
C SER A 90 -26.81 -12.32 1.64
N ARG A 91 -25.81 -13.07 2.09
CA ARG A 91 -25.99 -14.10 3.14
C ARG A 91 -26.41 -13.53 4.51
N ARG A 92 -26.07 -12.28 4.81
CA ARG A 92 -26.30 -11.66 6.13
C ARG A 92 -27.06 -10.34 6.04
N SER A 93 -27.97 -10.21 5.09
CA SER A 93 -28.67 -8.95 4.76
C SER A 93 -29.17 -8.17 5.97
N LYS A 94 -29.73 -8.85 6.99
CA LYS A 94 -30.24 -8.21 8.23
C LYS A 94 -29.17 -7.63 9.16
N TYR A 95 -27.95 -8.16 9.13
CA TYR A 95 -26.87 -7.83 10.10
C TYR A 95 -25.60 -7.29 9.43
N PHE A 96 -25.60 -7.17 8.12
CA PHE A 96 -24.47 -6.70 7.35
C PHE A 96 -24.42 -5.18 7.34
N TRP A 97 -23.26 -4.63 7.68
CA TRP A 97 -23.00 -3.20 7.66
C TRP A 97 -22.42 -2.82 6.31
N ASP A 98 -23.26 -2.32 5.41
CA ASP A 98 -22.87 -1.94 4.04
C ASP A 98 -22.12 -0.60 4.01
N LEU A 99 -20.91 -0.61 4.58
CA LEU A 99 -20.07 0.58 4.77
C LEU A 99 -19.05 0.77 3.64
N ASP A 100 -19.12 -0.08 2.61
CA ASP A 100 -18.33 0.01 1.37
C ASP A 100 -16.82 -0.24 1.52
N TYR A 101 -16.34 -0.68 2.70
CA TYR A 101 -14.92 -0.96 2.91
C TYR A 101 -14.43 -2.21 2.18
N VAL A 102 -13.31 -2.10 1.48
CA VAL A 102 -12.63 -3.24 0.81
C VAL A 102 -12.11 -4.24 1.86
N CYS A 103 -11.42 -3.72 2.89
CA CYS A 103 -10.86 -4.52 3.98
C CYS A 103 -11.83 -4.62 5.17
N CYS A 104 -12.92 -5.36 4.99
CA CYS A 104 -13.96 -5.54 6.00
C CYS A 104 -14.02 -6.95 6.61
N SER A 105 -14.84 -7.09 7.64
CA SER A 105 -15.26 -8.38 8.20
C SER A 105 -16.40 -8.99 7.39
N SER A 106 -16.76 -10.24 7.68
CA SER A 106 -17.94 -10.91 7.09
C SER A 106 -19.27 -10.24 7.44
N TYR A 107 -19.25 -9.24 8.33
CA TYR A 107 -20.38 -8.40 8.72
C TYR A 107 -20.26 -6.96 8.17
N GLY A 108 -19.33 -6.69 7.26
CA GLY A 108 -19.18 -5.39 6.57
C GLY A 108 -18.47 -4.29 7.37
N ARG A 109 -18.25 -4.48 8.67
CA ARG A 109 -17.43 -3.54 9.48
C ARG A 109 -15.94 -3.59 9.10
N PRO A 110 -15.22 -2.46 9.09
CA PRO A 110 -13.80 -2.42 8.74
C PRO A 110 -12.94 -3.23 9.71
N ARG A 111 -11.84 -3.77 9.20
CA ARG A 111 -10.83 -4.47 10.03
C ARG A 111 -10.08 -3.47 10.92
N SER A 112 -9.57 -3.95 12.06
CA SER A 112 -8.70 -3.15 12.91
C SER A 112 -7.30 -3.05 12.29
N LYS A 113 -6.55 -2.02 12.66
CA LYS A 113 -5.15 -1.85 12.24
C LYS A 113 -4.32 -3.11 12.50
N ASN A 114 -4.51 -3.79 13.63
CA ASN A 114 -3.70 -4.95 14.00
C ASN A 114 -4.24 -6.28 13.46
N PHE A 115 -5.35 -6.29 12.73
CA PHE A 115 -5.97 -7.52 12.22
C PHE A 115 -4.99 -8.36 11.38
N HIS A 116 -4.17 -7.71 10.55
CA HIS A 116 -3.23 -8.40 9.69
C HIS A 116 -2.10 -9.11 10.44
N PHE A 117 -1.76 -8.68 11.66
CA PHE A 117 -0.48 -9.04 12.30
C PHE A 117 -0.33 -10.56 12.52
N GLN A 118 -1.34 -11.20 13.10
CA GLN A 118 -1.29 -12.64 13.38
C GLN A 118 -1.25 -13.46 12.08
N HIS A 119 -2.06 -13.08 11.09
CA HIS A 119 -2.09 -13.73 9.78
C HIS A 119 -0.77 -13.57 9.03
N PHE A 120 -0.16 -12.38 9.10
CA PHE A 120 1.12 -12.09 8.46
C PHE A 120 2.26 -12.88 9.10
N LYS A 121 2.37 -12.88 10.43
CA LYS A 121 3.41 -13.66 11.13
C LYS A 121 3.24 -15.16 10.93
N LYS A 122 2.00 -15.64 10.89
CA LYS A 122 1.71 -17.04 10.53
C LYS A 122 2.17 -17.34 9.10
N LEU A 123 1.84 -16.49 8.13
CA LEU A 123 2.26 -16.67 6.73
C LEU A 123 3.78 -16.73 6.59
N LEU A 124 4.52 -15.83 7.26
CA LEU A 124 5.99 -15.86 7.24
C LEU A 124 6.52 -17.19 7.78
N LYS A 125 5.97 -17.66 8.90
CA LYS A 125 6.37 -18.94 9.50
C LYS A 125 6.04 -20.13 8.60
N ASP A 126 4.83 -20.18 8.04
CA ASP A 126 4.36 -21.27 7.18
C ASP A 126 5.18 -21.37 5.88
N LEU A 127 5.76 -20.24 5.43
CA LEU A 127 6.63 -20.15 4.25
C LEU A 127 8.13 -20.15 4.58
N GLU A 128 8.50 -20.36 5.86
CA GLU A 128 9.89 -20.36 6.33
C GLU A 128 10.66 -19.06 5.98
N LEU A 129 9.96 -17.94 5.95
CA LEU A 129 10.52 -16.62 5.66
C LEU A 129 11.07 -15.94 6.93
N PRO A 130 12.05 -15.03 6.78
CA PRO A 130 12.54 -14.22 7.89
C PRO A 130 11.44 -13.43 8.59
N ASP A 131 11.62 -13.18 9.89
CA ASP A 131 10.65 -12.44 10.70
C ASP A 131 10.68 -10.93 10.40
N VAL A 132 10.06 -10.54 9.29
CA VAL A 132 9.96 -9.14 8.85
C VAL A 132 8.78 -8.42 9.51
N ARG A 133 8.87 -7.10 9.65
CA ARG A 133 7.76 -6.27 10.16
C ARG A 133 6.86 -5.86 9.01
N TRP A 134 5.58 -5.61 9.31
CA TRP A 134 4.62 -5.14 8.30
C TRP A 134 5.06 -3.86 7.59
N HIS A 135 5.70 -2.94 8.33
CA HIS A 135 6.24 -1.70 7.78
C HIS A 135 7.35 -1.93 6.75
N ASP A 136 8.10 -3.03 6.87
CA ASP A 136 9.27 -3.28 6.02
C ASP A 136 8.84 -3.59 4.57
N LEU A 137 7.64 -4.14 4.36
CA LEU A 137 7.04 -4.36 3.05
C LEU A 137 6.88 -3.06 2.24
N ARG A 138 6.53 -1.95 2.90
CA ARG A 138 6.44 -0.63 2.27
C ARG A 138 7.83 -0.11 1.90
N GLY A 139 8.84 -0.41 2.73
CA GLY A 139 10.24 -0.18 2.37
C GLY A 139 10.65 -0.93 1.12
N THR A 140 10.26 -2.21 0.99
CA THR A 140 10.50 -3.01 -0.23
C THR A 140 9.91 -2.36 -1.48
N CYS A 141 8.67 -1.88 -1.42
CA CYS A 141 8.04 -1.13 -2.52
C CYS A 141 8.91 0.08 -2.92
N ALA A 142 9.30 0.90 -1.95
CA ALA A 142 10.11 2.09 -2.18
C ALA A 142 11.48 1.77 -2.80
N THR A 143 12.16 0.72 -2.30
CA THR A 143 13.43 0.24 -2.86
C THR A 143 13.28 -0.20 -4.31
N ILE A 144 12.20 -0.92 -4.65
CA ILE A 144 11.98 -1.39 -6.02
C ILE A 144 11.72 -0.22 -6.97
N LEU A 145 10.89 0.74 -6.58
CA LEU A 145 10.64 1.93 -7.40
C LEU A 145 11.95 2.71 -7.66
N LEU A 146 12.80 2.85 -6.63
CA LEU A 146 14.10 3.52 -6.75
C LEU A 146 15.05 2.76 -7.69
N LEU A 147 15.14 1.43 -7.54
CA LEU A 147 16.01 0.60 -8.38
C LEU A 147 15.59 0.61 -9.86
N ASN A 148 14.31 0.88 -10.12
CA ASN A 148 13.76 1.05 -11.47
C ASN A 148 13.79 2.50 -11.97
N GLY A 149 14.60 3.36 -11.33
CA GLY A 149 14.90 4.70 -11.83
C GLY A 149 13.87 5.77 -11.51
N MET A 150 12.84 5.49 -10.70
CA MET A 150 11.94 6.54 -10.22
C MET A 150 12.69 7.51 -9.31
N SER A 151 12.46 8.81 -9.53
CA SER A 151 13.05 9.84 -8.68
C SER A 151 12.55 9.71 -7.23
N PRO A 152 13.40 9.99 -6.22
CA PRO A 152 12.96 10.00 -4.82
C PRO A 152 11.73 10.87 -4.61
N LYS A 153 11.66 12.04 -5.26
CA LYS A 153 10.48 12.94 -5.19
C LYS A 153 9.20 12.24 -5.66
N ALA A 154 9.21 11.57 -6.82
CA ALA A 154 8.06 10.83 -7.32
C ALA A 154 7.65 9.68 -6.39
N ILE A 155 8.63 8.98 -5.80
CA ILE A 155 8.37 7.94 -4.80
C ILE A 155 7.69 8.53 -3.55
N ALA A 156 8.17 9.67 -3.03
CA ALA A 156 7.52 10.37 -1.91
C ALA A 156 6.07 10.73 -2.19
N GLU A 157 5.79 11.21 -3.39
CA GLU A 157 4.45 11.60 -3.84
C GLU A 157 3.54 10.36 -3.91
N ASN A 158 4.00 9.27 -4.54
CA ASN A 158 3.25 8.01 -4.64
C ASN A 158 3.00 7.37 -3.26
N LEU A 159 3.96 7.46 -2.36
CA LEU A 159 3.87 6.92 -1.00
C LEU A 159 3.11 7.87 -0.05
N GLY A 160 2.92 9.14 -0.40
CA GLY A 160 2.22 10.13 0.40
C GLY A 160 2.93 10.50 1.71
N HIS A 161 4.25 10.72 1.67
CA HIS A 161 5.06 11.61 2.56
C HIS A 161 6.58 11.29 2.43
N ALA A 162 7.41 12.32 2.44
CA ALA A 162 8.87 12.27 2.21
C ALA A 162 9.72 11.58 3.28
N SER A 163 9.22 11.37 4.49
CA SER A 163 10.03 10.87 5.62
C SER A 163 10.53 9.43 5.47
N GLU A 164 9.92 8.62 4.59
CA GLU A 164 10.39 7.27 4.31
C GLU A 164 11.58 7.22 3.35
N ILE A 165 11.78 8.27 2.54
CA ILE A 165 12.98 8.38 1.68
C ILE A 165 14.24 8.45 2.53
N VAL A 166 14.17 9.08 3.70
CA VAL A 166 15.29 9.15 4.66
C VAL A 166 15.76 7.74 5.09
N THR A 167 14.87 6.73 5.00
CA THR A 167 15.24 5.35 5.31
C THR A 167 15.87 4.65 4.10
N ILE A 168 15.52 5.04 2.87
CA ILE A 168 16.10 4.51 1.64
C ILE A 168 17.60 4.78 1.61
N ASP A 169 18.05 5.97 2.01
CA ASP A 169 19.49 6.33 2.10
C ASP A 169 20.32 5.32 2.92
N ASN A 170 19.73 4.69 3.94
CA ASN A 170 20.39 3.65 4.74
C ASN A 170 20.44 2.27 4.06
N TYR A 171 19.61 2.04 3.03
CA TYR A 171 19.61 0.81 2.21
C TYR A 171 20.43 0.94 0.92
N ILE A 172 20.91 2.15 0.56
CA ILE A 172 21.74 2.39 -0.64
C ILE A 172 23.19 1.96 -0.42
N ASP A 173 23.42 0.83 0.25
CA ASP A 173 24.66 0.10 0.01
C ASP A 173 24.42 -0.80 -1.21
N LYS A 174 24.51 -0.20 -2.40
CA LYS A 174 24.35 -0.89 -3.69
C LYS A 174 25.26 -2.13 -3.80
N SER A 175 26.38 -2.15 -3.06
CA SER A 175 27.28 -3.30 -3.01
C SER A 175 26.61 -4.57 -2.46
N LYS A 176 25.63 -4.44 -1.56
CA LYS A 176 24.85 -5.55 -0.97
C LYS A 176 23.66 -6.01 -1.83
N LEU A 177 23.21 -5.18 -2.76
CA LEU A 177 22.06 -5.45 -3.63
C LEU A 177 22.43 -6.22 -4.91
N SER A 178 23.71 -6.29 -5.25
CA SER A 178 24.25 -7.04 -6.40
C SER A 178 24.03 -8.55 -6.34
N VAL A 179 23.62 -9.09 -5.18
CA VAL A 179 23.49 -10.53 -4.92
C VAL A 179 22.07 -11.06 -5.13
N VAL A 180 21.05 -10.20 -5.21
CA VAL A 180 19.68 -10.65 -5.47
C VAL A 180 19.51 -10.81 -6.98
N LYS A 181 19.62 -12.04 -7.49
CA LYS A 181 19.11 -12.38 -8.82
C LYS A 181 17.63 -11.99 -8.88
N LEU A 182 17.32 -10.97 -9.68
CA LEU A 182 15.99 -10.37 -9.85
C LEU A 182 15.08 -11.14 -10.81
N ASP A 183 15.56 -12.24 -11.39
CA ASP A 183 14.83 -13.08 -12.36
C ASP A 183 13.49 -13.64 -11.82
N ARG A 184 13.38 -13.88 -10.51
CA ARG A 184 12.12 -14.30 -9.85
C ARG A 184 11.21 -13.14 -9.44
N LEU A 185 11.65 -11.90 -9.62
CA LEU A 185 10.93 -10.70 -9.23
C LEU A 185 10.29 -10.00 -10.42
N ASP A 186 10.51 -10.43 -11.67
CA ASP A 186 10.00 -9.73 -12.86
C ASP A 186 8.49 -9.49 -12.83
N SER A 187 7.68 -10.50 -12.46
CA SER A 187 6.23 -10.33 -12.33
C SER A 187 5.84 -9.39 -11.19
N PHE A 188 6.67 -9.32 -10.15
CA PHE A 188 6.46 -8.43 -9.01
C PHE A 188 6.89 -6.99 -9.34
N ILE A 189 8.01 -6.83 -10.05
CA ILE A 189 8.52 -5.55 -10.55
C ILE A 189 7.51 -4.98 -11.55
N ALA A 190 7.01 -5.78 -12.49
CA ALA A 190 5.95 -5.36 -13.41
C ALA A 190 4.67 -4.92 -12.68
N ALA A 191 4.39 -5.48 -11.49
CA ALA A 191 3.28 -5.03 -10.67
C ALA A 191 3.59 -3.77 -9.85
N VAL A 192 4.85 -3.51 -9.47
CA VAL A 192 5.21 -2.35 -8.65
C VAL A 192 5.48 -1.11 -9.50
N VAL A 193 6.15 -1.29 -10.65
CA VAL A 193 6.59 -0.22 -11.53
C VAL A 193 5.44 0.16 -12.46
N PRO A 194 5.00 1.44 -12.48
CA PRO A 194 4.00 1.90 -13.44
C PRO A 194 4.50 1.68 -14.88
N MET A 195 3.66 1.12 -15.75
CA MET A 195 3.95 1.00 -17.18
C MET A 195 3.92 2.38 -17.82
N ASP A 196 5.10 2.92 -18.18
CA ASP A 196 5.16 4.13 -19.00
C ASP A 196 4.94 3.74 -20.46
N ASN A 197 3.92 4.29 -21.12
CA ASN A 197 3.51 3.93 -22.49
C ASN A 197 4.51 4.37 -23.58
N ASN A 198 5.76 4.73 -23.23
CA ASN A 198 6.66 5.35 -24.20
C ASN A 198 8.14 4.97 -24.19
N ASP A 199 8.63 4.03 -23.36
CA ASP A 199 10.04 3.65 -23.45
C ASP A 199 10.26 2.14 -23.54
N LYS A 200 10.82 1.74 -24.70
CA LYS A 200 11.56 0.47 -24.83
C LYS A 200 12.75 0.55 -23.88
N VAL A 201 12.59 0.10 -22.64
CA VAL A 201 13.70 -0.04 -21.70
C VAL A 201 14.61 -1.15 -22.22
N THR A 202 15.68 -0.73 -22.89
CA THR A 202 16.85 -1.59 -23.09
C THR A 202 17.54 -1.70 -21.74
N ASN A 203 17.44 -2.88 -21.13
CA ASN A 203 18.04 -3.20 -19.84
C ASN A 203 19.58 -3.20 -19.95
N ASP A 204 20.21 -2.03 -19.78
CA ASP A 204 21.62 -1.90 -19.41
C ASP A 204 21.73 -1.15 -18.08
N PHE A 205 21.64 -1.92 -16.99
CA PHE A 205 21.67 -1.44 -15.61
C PHE A 205 23.04 -0.90 -15.17
N SER A 206 24.05 -0.88 -16.05
CA SER A 206 25.41 -0.43 -15.72
C SER A 206 25.63 1.09 -15.86
N LYS A 207 24.68 1.84 -16.46
CA LYS A 207 24.94 3.23 -16.91
C LYS A 207 24.15 4.35 -16.22
N ASN A 208 23.15 4.04 -15.39
CA ASN A 208 22.34 5.09 -14.76
C ASN A 208 22.73 5.33 -13.30
N THR A 209 23.79 6.12 -13.10
CA THR A 209 24.09 6.81 -11.84
C THR A 209 23.46 8.22 -11.87
N PRO A 210 22.36 8.49 -11.13
CA PRO A 210 21.93 9.86 -10.91
C PRO A 210 22.90 10.58 -9.97
N ASP A 211 23.34 11.77 -10.37
CA ASP A 211 24.13 12.67 -9.54
C ASP A 211 23.23 13.34 -8.48
N ILE A 212 23.36 12.84 -7.25
CA ILE A 212 22.56 13.27 -6.09
C ILE A 212 23.04 14.64 -5.55
N GLY A 213 24.19 15.15 -6.02
CA GLY A 213 24.75 16.43 -5.57
C GLY A 213 23.86 17.66 -5.85
N LYS A 214 22.93 17.56 -6.81
CA LYS A 214 22.03 18.68 -7.18
C LYS A 214 20.79 18.84 -6.31
N TYR A 215 20.47 17.87 -5.44
CA TYR A 215 19.23 17.90 -4.64
C TYR A 215 19.45 18.19 -3.15
N ILE A 216 20.68 18.49 -2.73
CA ILE A 216 21.04 18.74 -1.32
C ILE A 216 21.21 20.25 -1.01
N MET A 217 21.07 21.14 -1.98
CA MET A 217 21.03 22.60 -1.73
C MET A 217 19.71 23.20 -2.23
N GLY A 218 18.81 23.48 -1.30
CA GLY A 218 17.54 24.17 -1.49
C GLY A 218 16.71 24.21 -0.21
#